data_AF-A0A519CDJ3-F1
#
_entry.id   AF-A0A519CDJ3-F1
#
_cell.length_a   1.000
_cell.length_b   1.000
_cell.length_c   1.000
_cell.angle_alpha   90.00
_cell.angle_beta   90.00
_cell.angle_gamma   90.00
#
_symmetry.space_group_name_H-M   'P 1'
#
loop_
_entity.id
_entity.type
_entity.pdbx_description
1 polymer ?
#
loop_
_entity_poly.entity_id
_entity_poly.type
_entity_poly.pdbx_seq_one_letter_code
_entity_poly.pdbx_strand_id
1 'polypeptide(L)'
;MELSRKQWIFVVILVLGFIAMGGVAGFIFATILSFVPAYYYLRSIRNAEKTDKEPWDALKLAFAWGAISGVFLAILFNGLGISLLLIFLTESGPVSEDLVLILSVVVIAPIVEEFVKPIVMFRNTVVRSNIDEVEDGIVYGGACGLGFGATENVLYGLSEEAVTAGYLGILAVVILRTISSILLHLVATSFTGHGISKYLVEGQPFSVVVRYYFLAVLIHAAWNGAAVFSMIYSDDLGGVILLIFSIMLAIGGLEFSKRRVREIDMEGSNIMINQIRSNEVSKKWGDPSKWDKSGVSTDVVPKDGYTSATLYSTDDRTKAQNWFANIDWKSAVGTGIFLLFILGDMFI
;
A
#
# COMPACT_ATOMS: atom_id res chain seq x y z
N MET A 1 -10.88 6.60 19.90
CA MET A 1 -9.42 6.81 19.71
C MET A 1 -9.06 8.15 20.33
N GLU A 2 -8.23 8.16 21.36
CA GLU A 2 -7.65 9.40 21.89
C GLU A 2 -6.22 9.53 21.35
N LEU A 3 -5.90 10.67 20.75
CA LEU A 3 -4.53 10.99 20.34
C LEU A 3 -3.67 11.18 21.59
N SER A 4 -2.45 10.65 21.56
CA SER A 4 -1.48 10.91 22.63
C SER A 4 -1.11 12.41 22.68
N ARG A 5 -0.62 12.89 23.82
CA ARG A 5 -0.13 14.28 23.96
C ARG A 5 0.89 14.67 22.89
N LYS A 6 1.77 13.72 22.50
CA LYS A 6 2.77 13.94 21.44
C LYS A 6 2.10 14.09 20.06
N GLN A 7 1.12 13.27 19.75
CA GLN A 7 0.37 13.37 18.49
C GLN A 7 -0.43 14.66 18.42
N TRP A 8 -1.00 15.13 19.53
CA TRP A 8 -1.64 16.46 19.58
C TRP A 8 -0.66 17.58 19.26
N ILE A 9 0.56 17.52 19.78
CA ILE A 9 1.61 18.49 19.43
C ILE A 9 1.91 18.44 17.94
N PHE A 10 2.05 17.24 17.35
CA PHE A 10 2.27 17.08 15.91
C PHE A 10 1.13 17.69 15.09
N VAL A 11 -0.12 17.42 15.46
CA VAL A 11 -1.31 18.00 14.81
C VAL A 11 -1.28 19.52 14.88
N VAL A 12 -1.02 20.11 16.04
CA VAL A 12 -0.97 21.57 16.19
C VAL A 12 0.11 22.17 15.31
N ILE A 13 1.31 21.58 15.27
CA ILE A 13 2.41 22.06 14.41
C ILE A 13 2.01 21.97 12.94
N LEU A 14 1.46 20.84 12.48
CA LEU A 14 1.04 20.66 11.09
C LEU A 14 -0.06 21.65 10.70
N VAL A 15 -1.10 21.80 11.53
CA VAL A 15 -2.21 22.72 11.26
C VAL A 15 -1.75 24.17 11.20
N LEU A 16 -0.93 24.60 12.17
CA LEU A 16 -0.38 25.97 12.15
C LEU A 16 0.53 26.19 10.94
N GLY A 17 1.34 25.19 10.56
CA GLY A 17 2.16 25.22 9.35
C GLY A 17 1.32 25.38 8.08
N PHE A 18 0.28 24.58 7.91
CA PHE A 18 -0.61 24.67 6.74
C PHE A 18 -1.39 25.98 6.69
N ILE A 19 -1.86 26.49 7.83
CA ILE A 19 -2.51 27.81 7.91
C ILE A 19 -1.52 28.91 7.55
N ALA A 20 -0.25 28.79 7.94
CA ALA A 20 0.78 29.76 7.54
C ALA A 20 1.05 29.74 6.02
N MET A 21 0.92 28.59 5.36
CA MET A 21 1.15 28.45 3.92
C MET A 21 0.00 29.03 3.07
N GLY A 22 -1.25 28.72 3.38
CA GLY A 22 -2.39 29.08 2.51
C GLY A 22 -3.56 29.77 3.23
N GLY A 23 -3.37 30.20 4.47
CA GLY A 23 -4.42 30.78 5.31
C GLY A 23 -5.46 29.74 5.75
N VAL A 24 -6.38 30.17 6.63
CA VAL A 24 -7.41 29.28 7.20
C VAL A 24 -8.32 28.72 6.12
N ALA A 25 -8.78 29.56 5.18
CA ALA A 25 -9.72 29.15 4.15
C ALA A 25 -9.08 28.21 3.11
N GLY A 26 -7.84 28.51 2.67
CA GLY A 26 -7.08 27.62 1.79
C GLY A 26 -6.81 26.27 2.44
N PHE A 27 -6.39 26.27 3.71
CA PHE A 27 -6.18 25.03 4.49
C PHE A 27 -7.44 24.17 4.57
N ILE A 28 -8.59 24.74 4.94
CA ILE A 28 -9.85 23.99 5.02
C ILE A 28 -10.21 23.41 3.65
N PHE A 29 -10.09 24.21 2.59
CA PHE A 29 -10.40 23.78 1.22
C PHE A 29 -9.52 22.62 0.76
N ALA A 30 -8.19 22.76 0.87
CA ALA A 30 -7.24 21.71 0.52
C ALA A 30 -7.44 20.44 1.36
N THR A 31 -7.74 20.59 2.65
CA THR A 31 -8.00 19.44 3.55
C THR A 31 -9.24 18.66 3.13
N ILE A 32 -10.35 19.33 2.85
CA ILE A 32 -11.57 18.66 2.39
C ILE A 32 -11.30 17.92 1.07
N LEU A 33 -10.66 18.59 0.11
CA LEU A 33 -10.33 18.00 -1.19
C LEU A 33 -9.38 16.81 -1.10
N SER A 34 -8.52 16.76 -0.08
CA SER A 34 -7.52 15.69 0.07
C SER A 34 -8.07 14.49 0.85
N PHE A 35 -8.75 14.73 1.97
CA PHE A 35 -9.19 13.67 2.88
C PHE A 35 -10.48 12.99 2.43
N VAL A 36 -11.39 13.70 1.75
CA VAL A 36 -12.66 13.09 1.29
C VAL A 36 -12.39 11.98 0.25
N PRO A 37 -11.61 12.20 -0.82
CA PRO A 37 -11.27 11.13 -1.76
C PRO A 37 -10.46 10.00 -1.11
N ALA A 38 -9.51 10.34 -0.22
CA ALA A 38 -8.72 9.34 0.51
C ALA A 38 -9.61 8.38 1.32
N TYR A 39 -10.66 8.91 1.96
CA TYR A 39 -11.65 8.07 2.65
C TYR A 39 -12.40 7.14 1.68
N TYR A 40 -12.78 7.60 0.50
CA TYR A 40 -13.42 6.75 -0.51
C TYR A 40 -12.48 5.66 -1.04
N TYR A 41 -11.20 5.95 -1.25
CA TYR A 41 -10.20 4.94 -1.58
C TYR A 41 -10.00 3.93 -0.44
N LEU A 42 -9.95 4.39 0.82
CA LEU A 42 -9.87 3.51 1.99
C LEU A 42 -11.06 2.56 2.04
N ARG A 43 -12.26 3.10 1.84
CA ARG A 43 -13.49 2.31 1.74
C ARG A 43 -13.46 1.32 0.58
N SER A 44 -12.85 1.70 -0.55
CA SER A 44 -12.73 0.86 -1.74
C SER A 44 -11.82 -0.35 -1.51
N ILE A 45 -10.64 -0.15 -0.90
CA ILE A 45 -9.70 -1.25 -0.61
C ILE A 45 -10.22 -2.14 0.52
N ARG A 46 -10.76 -1.57 1.59
CA ARG A 46 -11.39 -2.33 2.69
C ARG A 46 -12.51 -3.24 2.18
N ASN A 47 -13.35 -2.75 1.28
CA ASN A 47 -14.47 -3.53 0.74
C ASN A 47 -14.06 -4.44 -0.43
N ALA A 48 -12.78 -4.51 -0.77
CA ALA A 48 -12.29 -5.54 -1.69
C ALA A 48 -12.45 -6.92 -1.07
N GLU A 49 -12.19 -7.01 0.24
CA GLU A 49 -12.44 -8.16 1.08
C GLU A 49 -13.95 -8.34 1.34
N LYS A 50 -14.40 -9.60 1.40
CA LYS A 50 -15.81 -9.98 1.51
C LYS A 50 -16.12 -10.69 2.82
N THR A 51 -15.19 -11.47 3.36
CA THR A 51 -15.45 -12.41 4.45
C THR A 51 -15.32 -11.76 5.83
N ASP A 52 -14.20 -11.12 6.15
CA ASP A 52 -13.94 -10.54 7.49
C ASP A 52 -13.45 -9.08 7.46
N LYS A 53 -14.25 -8.23 6.82
CA LYS A 53 -13.86 -6.83 6.58
C LYS A 53 -13.41 -6.11 7.85
N GLU A 54 -12.19 -5.63 7.77
CA GLU A 54 -11.49 -4.88 8.80
C GLU A 54 -12.31 -3.85 9.59
N PRO A 55 -12.24 -3.81 10.93
CA PRO A 55 -13.00 -2.86 11.72
C PRO A 55 -12.55 -1.42 11.47
N TRP A 56 -13.54 -0.53 11.29
CA TRP A 56 -13.27 0.89 11.03
C TRP A 56 -12.44 1.56 12.11
N ASP A 57 -12.51 1.11 13.36
CA ASP A 57 -11.77 1.70 14.47
C ASP A 57 -10.26 1.47 14.35
N ALA A 58 -9.84 0.27 13.94
CA ALA A 58 -8.45 -0.03 13.64
C ALA A 58 -7.98 0.69 12.37
N LEU A 59 -8.82 0.74 11.33
CA LEU A 59 -8.47 1.45 10.09
C LEU A 59 -8.29 2.96 10.29
N LYS A 60 -9.15 3.59 11.10
CA LYS A 60 -9.00 5.01 11.46
C LYS A 60 -7.69 5.26 12.20
N LEU A 61 -7.24 4.33 13.05
CA LEU A 61 -5.94 4.42 13.74
C LEU A 61 -4.76 4.35 12.75
N ALA A 62 -4.78 3.39 11.83
CA ALA A 62 -3.74 3.23 10.81
C ALA A 62 -3.68 4.46 9.87
N PHE A 63 -4.84 4.92 9.40
CA PHE A 63 -4.97 6.12 8.58
C PHE A 63 -4.48 7.38 9.32
N ALA A 64 -4.94 7.60 10.56
CA ALA A 64 -4.53 8.75 11.36
C ALA A 64 -3.04 8.72 11.71
N TRP A 65 -2.45 7.54 11.91
CA TRP A 65 -1.01 7.42 12.07
C TRP A 65 -0.27 7.94 10.83
N GLY A 66 -0.63 7.46 9.64
CA GLY A 66 -0.03 7.92 8.39
C GLY A 66 -0.14 9.43 8.22
N ALA A 67 -1.35 9.97 8.44
CA ALA A 67 -1.66 11.39 8.27
C ALA A 67 -0.91 12.32 9.26
N ILE A 68 -0.67 11.86 10.48
CA ILE A 68 -0.12 12.71 11.54
C ILE A 68 1.33 12.36 11.81
N SER A 69 1.55 11.15 12.32
CA SER A 69 2.87 10.72 12.80
C SER A 69 3.78 10.33 11.64
N GLY A 70 3.23 9.67 10.62
CA GLY A 70 3.95 9.32 9.40
C GLY A 70 4.51 10.56 8.72
N VAL A 71 3.65 11.52 8.34
CA VAL A 71 4.10 12.76 7.69
C VAL A 71 5.06 13.57 8.56
N PHE A 72 4.76 13.75 9.86
CA PHE A 72 5.64 14.51 10.73
C PHE A 72 7.04 13.88 10.84
N LEU A 73 7.12 12.56 11.00
CA LEU A 73 8.40 11.84 11.04
C LEU A 73 9.11 11.85 9.68
N ALA A 74 8.38 11.74 8.58
CA ALA A 74 8.95 11.83 7.24
C ALA A 74 9.57 13.19 6.98
N ILE A 75 8.88 14.30 7.31
CA ILE A 75 9.44 15.65 7.19
C ILE A 75 10.78 15.75 7.96
N LEU A 76 10.80 15.27 9.21
CA LEU A 76 12.00 15.29 10.04
C LEU A 76 13.14 14.46 9.43
N PHE A 77 12.86 13.22 9.07
CA PHE A 77 13.89 12.28 8.59
C PHE A 77 14.32 12.54 7.14
N ASN A 78 13.43 13.05 6.28
CA ASN A 78 13.80 13.56 4.97
C ASN A 78 14.75 14.74 5.12
N GLY A 79 14.45 15.70 5.99
CA GLY A 79 15.34 16.84 6.27
C GLY A 79 16.73 16.41 6.76
N LEU A 80 16.80 15.43 7.66
CA LEU A 80 18.08 14.86 8.11
C LEU A 80 18.82 14.12 6.98
N GLY A 81 18.11 13.32 6.18
CA GLY A 81 18.69 12.60 5.05
C GLY A 81 19.26 13.55 3.99
N ILE A 82 18.52 14.60 3.64
CA ILE A 82 18.97 15.64 2.70
C ILE A 82 20.17 16.40 3.28
N SER A 83 20.15 16.74 4.56
CA SER A 83 21.29 17.42 5.21
C SER A 83 22.56 16.56 5.16
N LEU A 84 22.43 15.25 5.42
CA LEU A 84 23.54 14.31 5.33
C LEU A 84 24.03 14.16 3.88
N LEU A 85 23.11 14.07 2.92
CA LEU A 85 23.43 14.04 1.49
C LEU A 85 24.26 15.26 1.08
N LEU A 86 23.83 16.46 1.48
CA LEU A 86 24.52 17.70 1.14
C LEU A 86 25.93 17.75 1.74
N ILE A 87 26.14 17.24 2.96
CA ILE A 87 27.48 17.12 3.55
C ILE A 87 28.39 16.27 2.65
N PHE A 88 27.94 15.08 2.24
CA PHE A 88 28.76 14.21 1.38
C PHE A 88 29.01 14.77 -0.02
N LEU A 89 28.00 15.39 -0.64
CA LEU A 89 28.13 15.89 -2.00
C LEU A 89 28.97 17.18 -2.08
N THR A 90 28.85 18.08 -1.11
CA THR A 90 29.61 19.34 -1.11
C THR A 90 31.10 19.16 -0.84
N GLU A 91 31.50 18.09 -0.14
CA GLU A 91 32.90 17.68 -0.02
C GLU A 91 33.52 17.26 -1.37
N SER A 92 32.68 16.91 -2.35
CA SER A 92 33.10 16.41 -3.67
C SER A 92 33.15 17.50 -4.76
N GLY A 93 32.77 18.75 -4.44
CA GLY A 93 32.75 19.89 -5.36
C GLY A 93 31.37 20.51 -5.56
N PRO A 94 31.20 21.42 -6.55
CA PRO A 94 29.89 22.00 -6.88
C PRO A 94 28.90 20.91 -7.29
N VAL A 95 27.70 20.93 -6.69
CA VAL A 95 26.65 19.94 -6.90
C VAL A 95 25.54 20.59 -7.72
N SER A 96 25.02 19.93 -8.75
CA SER A 96 23.87 20.44 -9.49
C SER A 96 22.60 20.36 -8.65
N GLU A 97 21.74 21.38 -8.77
CA GLU A 97 20.46 21.43 -8.07
C GLU A 97 19.55 20.26 -8.49
N ASP A 98 19.57 19.88 -9.77
CA ASP A 98 18.84 18.73 -10.29
C ASP A 98 19.27 17.41 -9.64
N LEU A 99 20.57 17.21 -9.39
CA LEU A 99 21.05 16.01 -8.73
C LEU A 99 20.56 15.94 -7.28
N VAL A 100 20.57 17.07 -6.57
CA VAL A 100 20.04 17.17 -5.20
C VAL A 100 18.54 16.88 -5.20
N LEU A 101 17.79 17.43 -6.15
CA LEU A 101 16.36 17.18 -6.32
C LEU A 101 16.07 15.70 -6.57
N ILE A 102 16.78 15.08 -7.53
CA ILE A 102 16.60 13.66 -7.86
C ILE A 102 16.92 12.79 -6.64
N LEU A 103 18.06 12.98 -5.98
CA LEU A 103 18.43 12.14 -4.84
C LEU A 103 17.50 12.35 -3.64
N SER A 104 17.06 13.59 -3.37
CA SER A 104 16.13 13.87 -2.28
C SER A 104 14.73 13.30 -2.52
N VAL A 105 14.16 13.51 -3.70
CA VAL A 105 12.77 13.14 -4.02
C VAL A 105 12.66 11.69 -4.49
N VAL A 106 13.60 11.18 -5.29
CA VAL A 106 13.53 9.85 -5.90
C VAL A 106 14.15 8.77 -5.01
N VAL A 107 15.11 9.12 -4.14
CA VAL A 107 15.82 8.14 -3.31
C VAL A 107 15.48 8.30 -1.83
N ILE A 108 15.76 9.46 -1.23
CA ILE A 108 15.64 9.65 0.22
C ILE A 108 14.18 9.57 0.67
N ALA A 109 13.28 10.33 0.03
CA ALA A 109 11.88 10.37 0.40
C ALA A 109 11.21 8.98 0.39
N PRO A 110 11.27 8.18 -0.70
CA PRO A 110 10.70 6.84 -0.72
C PRO A 110 11.21 5.92 0.40
N ILE A 111 12.53 5.93 0.66
CA ILE A 111 13.14 5.11 1.72
C ILE A 111 12.55 5.47 3.09
N VAL A 112 12.59 6.76 3.43
CA VAL A 112 12.16 7.26 4.73
C VAL A 112 10.66 7.09 4.91
N GLU A 113 9.88 7.45 3.91
CA GLU A 113 8.44 7.47 3.98
C GLU A 113 7.83 6.08 4.10
N GLU A 114 8.24 5.15 3.24
CA GLU A 114 7.75 3.77 3.31
C GLU A 114 8.22 3.06 4.58
N PHE A 115 9.26 3.58 5.25
CA PHE A 115 9.73 3.07 6.53
C PHE A 115 8.82 3.55 7.67
N VAL A 116 8.44 4.83 7.71
CA VAL A 116 7.68 5.40 8.83
C VAL A 116 6.18 5.08 8.79
N LYS A 117 5.60 4.96 7.59
CA LYS A 117 4.15 4.74 7.38
C LYS A 117 3.63 3.49 8.11
N PRO A 118 4.20 2.29 7.93
CA PRO A 118 3.63 1.06 8.48
C PRO A 118 4.01 0.78 9.94
N ILE A 119 4.81 1.63 10.60
CA ILE A 119 5.28 1.40 11.99
C ILE A 119 4.13 1.14 12.97
N VAL A 120 2.97 1.77 12.75
CA VAL A 120 1.77 1.58 13.57
C VAL A 120 1.29 0.13 13.62
N MET A 121 1.48 -0.64 12.54
CA MET A 121 1.08 -2.04 12.46
C MET A 121 1.85 -2.93 13.46
N PHE A 122 3.04 -2.49 13.89
CA PHE A 122 3.80 -3.18 14.94
C PHE A 122 3.53 -2.63 16.35
N ARG A 123 3.36 -1.31 16.47
CA ARG A 123 3.36 -0.60 17.75
C ARG A 123 1.97 -0.42 18.36
N ASN A 124 0.94 -0.26 17.54
CA ASN A 124 -0.41 -0.07 18.02
C ASN A 124 -1.07 -1.43 18.21
N THR A 125 -1.42 -1.75 19.45
CA THR A 125 -1.99 -3.06 19.80
C THR A 125 -3.33 -3.32 19.14
N VAL A 126 -4.16 -2.28 18.93
CA VAL A 126 -5.47 -2.41 18.27
C VAL A 126 -5.29 -2.72 16.80
N VAL A 127 -4.41 -1.99 16.09
CA VAL A 127 -4.12 -2.31 14.68
C VAL A 127 -3.53 -3.72 14.58
N ARG A 128 -2.51 -4.01 15.38
CA ARG A 128 -1.79 -5.29 15.34
C ARG A 128 -2.69 -6.49 15.66
N SER A 129 -3.63 -6.36 16.59
CA SER A 129 -4.50 -7.46 17.00
C SER A 129 -5.60 -7.80 15.99
N ASN A 130 -5.88 -6.91 15.04
CA ASN A 130 -6.80 -7.15 13.94
C ASN A 130 -6.05 -7.47 12.64
N ILE A 131 -4.76 -7.84 12.70
CA ILE A 131 -4.04 -8.41 11.57
C ILE A 131 -3.96 -9.91 11.84
N ASP A 132 -5.01 -10.62 11.48
CA ASP A 132 -5.20 -12.06 11.69
C ASP A 132 -5.31 -12.85 10.38
N GLU A 133 -5.51 -12.17 9.25
CA GLU A 133 -5.39 -12.71 7.89
C GLU A 133 -4.28 -11.98 7.10
N VAL A 134 -3.87 -12.54 5.96
CA VAL A 134 -2.69 -12.02 5.21
C VAL A 134 -3.06 -10.75 4.43
N GLU A 135 -4.27 -10.69 3.91
CA GLU A 135 -4.88 -9.58 3.20
C GLU A 135 -5.04 -8.32 4.06
N ASP A 136 -5.22 -8.46 5.36
CA ASP A 136 -5.31 -7.38 6.35
C ASP A 136 -4.12 -6.44 6.25
N GLY A 137 -2.93 -7.02 6.07
CA GLY A 137 -1.70 -6.28 5.87
C GLY A 137 -1.77 -5.33 4.68
N ILE A 138 -2.39 -5.75 3.57
CA ILE A 138 -2.61 -4.92 2.38
C ILE A 138 -3.55 -3.77 2.74
N VAL A 139 -4.64 -4.04 3.46
CA VAL A 139 -5.65 -3.02 3.81
C VAL A 139 -5.09 -2.00 4.81
N TYR A 140 -4.46 -2.43 5.90
CA TYR A 140 -3.85 -1.53 6.90
C TYR A 140 -2.63 -0.78 6.35
N GLY A 141 -1.81 -1.42 5.51
CA GLY A 141 -0.71 -0.77 4.80
C GLY A 141 -1.26 0.33 3.88
N GLY A 142 -2.28 0.02 3.08
CA GLY A 142 -2.99 0.98 2.25
C GLY A 142 -3.62 2.13 3.06
N ALA A 143 -4.16 1.85 4.24
CA ALA A 143 -4.69 2.88 5.15
C ALA A 143 -3.61 3.86 5.62
N CYS A 144 -2.44 3.35 6.02
CA CYS A 144 -1.30 4.18 6.40
C CYS A 144 -0.84 5.07 5.23
N GLY A 145 -0.72 4.49 4.03
CA GLY A 145 -0.34 5.20 2.81
C GLY A 145 -1.35 6.28 2.42
N LEU A 146 -2.65 5.98 2.47
CA LEU A 146 -3.72 6.94 2.18
C LEU A 146 -3.73 8.13 3.14
N GLY A 147 -3.57 7.90 4.44
CA GLY A 147 -3.52 8.97 5.42
C GLY A 147 -2.34 9.90 5.18
N PHE A 148 -1.17 9.31 4.89
CA PHE A 148 0.04 10.05 4.54
C PHE A 148 -0.17 10.89 3.27
N GLY A 149 -0.60 10.26 2.19
CA GLY A 149 -0.84 10.94 0.90
C GLY A 149 -1.91 12.03 0.99
N ALA A 150 -2.95 11.87 1.83
CA ALA A 150 -3.94 12.92 2.06
C ALA A 150 -3.31 14.18 2.69
N THR A 151 -2.39 14.00 3.62
CA THR A 151 -1.72 15.13 4.28
C THR A 151 -0.68 15.78 3.38
N GLU A 152 0.05 14.99 2.59
CA GLU A 152 0.90 15.56 1.54
C GLU A 152 0.10 16.32 0.48
N ASN A 153 -1.06 15.83 0.06
CA ASN A 153 -1.89 16.58 -0.88
C ASN A 153 -2.29 17.95 -0.33
N VAL A 154 -2.50 18.07 0.99
CA VAL A 154 -2.68 19.39 1.62
C VAL A 154 -1.41 20.22 1.51
N LEU A 155 -0.24 19.66 1.84
CA LEU A 155 1.05 20.36 1.73
C LEU A 155 1.28 20.92 0.32
N TYR A 156 1.13 20.09 -0.71
CA TYR A 156 1.33 20.49 -2.10
C TYR A 156 0.21 21.39 -2.63
N GLY A 157 -1.04 21.15 -2.21
CA GLY A 157 -2.16 22.02 -2.55
C GLY A 157 -2.02 23.42 -1.98
N LEU A 158 -1.23 23.60 -0.91
CA LEU A 158 -0.91 24.88 -0.29
C LEU A 158 0.48 25.39 -0.67
N SER A 159 1.12 24.85 -1.71
CA SER A 159 2.38 25.42 -2.21
C SER A 159 2.19 26.87 -2.64
N GLU A 160 3.28 27.65 -2.64
CA GLU A 160 3.24 29.07 -2.98
C GLU A 160 2.63 29.30 -4.37
N GLU A 161 2.97 28.46 -5.34
CA GLU A 161 2.46 28.52 -6.70
C GLU A 161 0.96 28.23 -6.74
N ALA A 162 0.51 27.20 -6.03
CA ALA A 162 -0.89 26.80 -5.99
C ALA A 162 -1.77 27.86 -5.31
N VAL A 163 -1.30 28.43 -4.20
CA VAL A 163 -1.98 29.49 -3.46
C VAL A 163 -2.02 30.79 -4.27
N THR A 164 -0.93 31.15 -4.96
CA THR A 164 -0.88 32.34 -5.83
C THR A 164 -1.85 32.22 -7.01
N ALA A 165 -2.05 31.02 -7.54
CA ALA A 165 -3.07 30.72 -8.55
C ALA A 165 -4.51 30.66 -7.98
N GLY A 166 -4.70 30.91 -6.67
CA GLY A 166 -5.99 30.92 -5.98
C GLY A 166 -6.62 29.54 -5.85
N TYR A 167 -7.91 29.48 -5.52
CA TYR A 167 -8.61 28.21 -5.28
C TYR A 167 -8.60 27.25 -6.48
N LEU A 168 -8.51 27.75 -7.71
CA LEU A 168 -8.36 26.90 -8.89
C LEU A 168 -6.99 26.22 -8.96
N GLY A 169 -5.92 26.91 -8.54
CA GLY A 169 -4.58 26.32 -8.42
C GLY A 169 -4.55 25.21 -7.38
N ILE A 170 -5.06 25.49 -6.18
CA ILE A 170 -5.21 24.50 -5.10
C ILE A 170 -6.00 23.28 -5.60
N LEU A 171 -7.15 23.51 -6.25
CA LEU A 171 -8.01 22.45 -6.78
C LEU A 171 -7.26 21.59 -7.83
N ALA A 172 -6.57 22.22 -8.77
CA ALA A 172 -5.85 21.52 -9.83
C ALA A 172 -4.75 20.61 -9.27
N VAL A 173 -3.93 21.13 -8.36
CA VAL A 173 -2.85 20.35 -7.72
C VAL A 173 -3.43 19.20 -6.91
N VAL A 174 -4.43 19.45 -6.06
CA VAL A 174 -5.00 18.40 -5.20
C VAL A 174 -5.69 17.32 -6.02
N ILE A 175 -6.45 17.66 -7.08
CA ILE A 175 -7.09 16.66 -7.94
C ILE A 175 -6.04 15.80 -8.64
N LEU A 176 -5.03 16.41 -9.26
CA LEU A 176 -3.98 15.69 -9.96
C LEU A 176 -3.28 14.72 -9.02
N ARG A 177 -2.92 15.18 -7.83
CA ARG A 177 -2.29 14.35 -6.81
C ARG A 177 -3.22 13.26 -6.25
N THR A 178 -4.52 13.50 -6.20
CA THR A 178 -5.52 12.54 -5.70
C THR A 178 -5.62 11.30 -6.59
N ILE A 179 -5.61 11.48 -7.91
CA ILE A 179 -5.67 10.36 -8.87
C ILE A 179 -4.30 9.73 -9.13
N SER A 180 -3.23 10.31 -8.59
CA SER A 180 -1.84 9.90 -8.83
C SER A 180 -1.14 9.52 -7.52
N SER A 181 -0.48 10.47 -6.84
CA SER A 181 0.31 10.25 -5.62
C SER A 181 -0.46 9.60 -4.45
N ILE A 182 -1.73 9.96 -4.21
CA ILE A 182 -2.53 9.31 -3.13
C ILE A 182 -2.66 7.80 -3.39
N LEU A 183 -2.89 7.43 -4.65
CA LEU A 183 -2.97 6.03 -5.04
C LEU A 183 -1.59 5.36 -4.98
N LEU A 184 -0.52 6.08 -5.35
CA LEU A 184 0.84 5.57 -5.17
C LEU A 184 1.11 5.19 -3.71
N HIS A 185 0.87 6.09 -2.76
CA HIS A 185 1.16 5.80 -1.35
C HIS A 185 0.32 4.64 -0.82
N LEU A 186 -0.95 4.56 -1.22
CA LEU A 186 -1.78 3.38 -0.93
C LEU A 186 -1.08 2.11 -1.42
N VAL A 187 -0.68 2.08 -2.69
CA VAL A 187 -0.11 0.89 -3.32
C VAL A 187 1.24 0.51 -2.71
N ALA A 188 2.16 1.47 -2.62
CA ALA A 188 3.50 1.24 -2.09
C ALA A 188 3.43 0.69 -0.66
N THR A 189 2.72 1.37 0.24
CA THR A 189 2.66 0.94 1.64
C THR A 189 1.84 -0.35 1.82
N SER A 190 0.90 -0.66 0.93
CA SER A 190 0.22 -1.97 0.89
C SER A 190 1.19 -3.14 0.70
N PHE A 191 2.27 -2.98 -0.08
CA PHE A 191 3.29 -4.03 -0.21
C PHE A 191 4.00 -4.27 1.11
N THR A 192 4.50 -3.22 1.78
CA THR A 192 5.12 -3.37 3.10
C THR A 192 4.16 -4.01 4.09
N GLY A 193 2.90 -3.57 4.10
CA GLY A 193 1.84 -4.13 4.93
C GLY A 193 1.60 -5.63 4.69
N HIS A 194 1.58 -6.08 3.43
CA HIS A 194 1.53 -7.51 3.06
C HIS A 194 2.73 -8.31 3.58
N GLY A 195 3.92 -7.71 3.58
CA GLY A 195 5.09 -8.32 4.20
C GLY A 195 4.93 -8.48 5.72
N ILE A 196 4.33 -7.48 6.36
CA ILE A 196 4.06 -7.47 7.81
C ILE A 196 3.03 -8.54 8.18
N SER A 197 1.91 -8.65 7.48
CA SER A 197 0.90 -9.67 7.77
C SER A 197 1.45 -11.09 7.57
N LYS A 198 2.23 -11.35 6.51
CA LYS A 198 2.94 -12.64 6.35
C LYS A 198 3.87 -12.97 7.53
N TYR A 199 4.54 -11.97 8.09
CA TYR A 199 5.38 -12.14 9.27
C TYR A 199 4.54 -12.44 10.53
N LEU A 200 3.45 -11.69 10.73
CA LEU A 200 2.63 -11.79 11.95
C LEU A 200 1.70 -13.01 11.97
N VAL A 201 1.06 -13.33 10.83
CA VAL A 201 0.01 -14.34 10.69
C VAL A 201 0.60 -15.70 10.33
N GLU A 202 1.43 -15.77 9.29
CA GLU A 202 2.02 -17.04 8.83
C GLU A 202 3.32 -17.42 9.57
N GLY A 203 3.85 -16.54 10.42
CA GLY A 203 5.12 -16.75 11.13
C GLY A 203 6.34 -16.80 10.21
N GLN A 204 6.27 -16.18 9.03
CA GLN A 204 7.42 -16.11 8.11
C GLN A 204 8.58 -15.32 8.75
N PRO A 205 9.85 -15.53 8.33
CA PRO A 205 10.97 -14.75 8.85
C PRO A 205 10.83 -13.25 8.50
N PHE A 206 11.35 -12.38 9.37
CA PHE A 206 11.29 -10.92 9.21
C PHE A 206 11.91 -10.41 7.89
N SER A 207 12.76 -11.20 7.23
CA SER A 207 13.27 -10.91 5.89
C SER A 207 12.17 -10.68 4.85
N VAL A 208 10.96 -11.22 5.06
CA VAL A 208 9.82 -10.99 4.16
C VAL A 208 9.32 -9.54 4.26
N VAL A 209 9.26 -8.98 5.47
CA VAL A 209 8.96 -7.55 5.67
C VAL A 209 9.97 -6.69 4.92
N VAL A 210 11.25 -6.99 5.07
CA VAL A 210 12.34 -6.25 4.41
C VAL A 210 12.23 -6.30 2.88
N ARG A 211 11.95 -7.47 2.30
CA ARG A 211 11.76 -7.63 0.85
C ARG A 211 10.62 -6.78 0.31
N TYR A 212 9.47 -6.83 0.97
CA TYR A 212 8.30 -6.07 0.54
C TYR A 212 8.42 -4.57 0.82
N TYR A 213 9.14 -4.18 1.87
CA TYR A 213 9.54 -2.79 2.10
C TYR A 213 10.40 -2.26 0.95
N PHE A 214 11.44 -2.98 0.53
CA PHE A 214 12.25 -2.55 -0.62
C PHE A 214 11.43 -2.47 -1.90
N LEU A 215 10.48 -3.39 -2.11
CA LEU A 215 9.57 -3.30 -3.24
C LEU A 215 8.69 -2.04 -3.19
N ALA A 216 8.17 -1.68 -2.01
CA ALA A 216 7.42 -0.44 -1.80
C ALA A 216 8.27 0.79 -2.14
N VAL A 217 9.52 0.83 -1.63
CA VAL A 217 10.48 1.90 -1.91
C VAL A 217 10.75 2.01 -3.41
N LEU A 218 10.96 0.89 -4.11
CA LEU A 218 11.23 0.92 -5.55
C LEU A 218 10.03 1.41 -6.36
N ILE A 219 8.81 0.99 -6.02
CA ILE A 219 7.58 1.45 -6.69
C ILE A 219 7.40 2.96 -6.47
N HIS A 220 7.60 3.42 -5.24
CA HIS A 220 7.51 4.84 -4.89
C HIS A 220 8.60 5.65 -5.59
N ALA A 221 9.86 5.20 -5.55
CA ALA A 221 10.97 5.82 -6.27
C ALA A 221 10.72 5.89 -7.78
N ALA A 222 10.24 4.82 -8.41
CA ALA A 222 9.95 4.82 -9.84
C ALA A 222 8.87 5.84 -10.20
N TRP A 223 7.82 5.99 -9.38
CA TRP A 223 6.81 7.01 -9.59
C TRP A 223 7.36 8.43 -9.38
N ASN A 224 8.13 8.65 -8.30
CA ASN A 224 8.76 9.95 -8.03
C ASN A 224 9.73 10.33 -9.15
N GLY A 225 10.49 9.37 -9.66
CA GLY A 225 11.33 9.54 -10.84
C GLY A 225 10.51 10.02 -12.02
N ALA A 226 9.46 9.28 -12.42
CA ALA A 226 8.60 9.68 -13.53
C ALA A 226 8.00 11.09 -13.35
N ALA A 227 7.60 11.46 -12.13
CA ALA A 227 7.08 12.79 -11.82
C ALA A 227 8.15 13.89 -11.92
N VAL A 228 9.34 13.67 -11.36
CA VAL A 228 10.47 14.62 -11.42
C VAL A 228 10.95 14.80 -12.86
N PHE A 229 11.10 13.70 -13.63
CA PHE A 229 11.43 13.77 -15.05
C PHE A 229 10.35 14.54 -15.84
N SER A 230 9.07 14.33 -15.54
CA SER A 230 7.98 15.08 -16.16
C SER A 230 8.07 16.59 -15.89
N MET A 231 8.54 16.99 -14.69
CA MET A 231 8.74 18.39 -14.34
C MET A 231 9.97 19.02 -15.02
N ILE A 232 11.08 18.28 -15.11
CA ILE A 232 12.32 18.78 -15.73
C ILE A 232 12.17 18.92 -17.25
N TYR A 233 11.43 18.02 -17.89
CA TYR A 233 11.25 17.97 -19.35
C TYR A 233 9.79 18.28 -19.75
N SER A 234 9.18 19.28 -19.11
CA SER A 234 7.74 19.57 -19.20
C SER A 234 7.25 20.02 -20.57
N ASP A 235 8.14 20.56 -21.41
CA ASP A 235 7.80 21.11 -22.73
C ASP A 235 7.74 20.04 -23.83
N ASP A 236 8.14 18.81 -23.51
CA ASP A 236 8.16 17.69 -24.43
C ASP A 236 6.98 16.75 -24.21
N LEU A 237 6.53 16.13 -25.31
CA LEU A 237 5.53 15.05 -25.29
C LEU A 237 5.89 13.95 -24.28
N GLY A 238 7.18 13.74 -24.01
CA GLY A 238 7.71 12.83 -23.00
C GLY A 238 7.22 13.14 -21.59
N GLY A 239 7.20 14.41 -21.16
CA GLY A 239 6.74 14.80 -19.82
C GLY A 239 5.26 14.47 -19.59
N VAL A 240 4.41 14.69 -20.59
CA VAL A 240 2.99 14.34 -20.55
C VAL A 240 2.79 12.82 -20.53
N ILE A 241 3.56 12.07 -21.33
CA ILE A 241 3.51 10.60 -21.35
C ILE A 241 3.90 10.04 -19.98
N LEU A 242 4.95 10.57 -19.35
CA LEU A 242 5.40 10.13 -18.03
C LEU A 242 4.34 10.42 -16.95
N LEU A 243 3.67 11.56 -17.02
CA LEU A 243 2.56 11.87 -16.11
C LEU A 243 1.41 10.87 -16.28
N ILE A 244 0.98 10.60 -17.51
CA ILE A 244 -0.08 9.62 -17.80
C ILE A 244 0.34 8.22 -17.31
N PHE A 245 1.58 7.82 -17.59
CA PHE A 245 2.14 6.55 -17.13
C PHE A 245 2.11 6.44 -15.59
N SER A 246 2.50 7.50 -14.88
CA SER A 246 2.48 7.53 -13.41
C SER A 246 1.06 7.37 -12.83
N ILE A 247 0.05 7.97 -13.47
CA ILE A 247 -1.36 7.84 -13.10
C ILE A 247 -1.84 6.41 -13.39
N MET A 248 -1.50 5.86 -14.55
CA MET A 248 -1.85 4.48 -14.91
C MET A 248 -1.21 3.46 -13.96
N LEU A 249 0.03 3.68 -13.55
CA LEU A 249 0.73 2.85 -12.56
C LEU A 249 -0.01 2.88 -11.22
N ALA A 250 -0.45 4.06 -10.78
CA ALA A 250 -1.14 4.22 -9.50
C ALA A 250 -2.54 3.57 -9.51
N ILE A 251 -3.33 3.76 -10.57
CA ILE A 251 -4.65 3.13 -10.74
C ILE A 251 -4.50 1.61 -10.90
N GLY A 252 -3.55 1.16 -11.72
CA GLY A 252 -3.25 -0.26 -11.93
C GLY A 252 -2.82 -0.94 -10.64
N GLY A 253 -1.98 -0.28 -9.84
CA GLY A 253 -1.57 -0.75 -8.52
C GLY A 253 -2.71 -0.86 -7.52
N LEU A 254 -3.67 0.08 -7.52
CA LEU A 254 -4.86 -0.01 -6.67
C LEU A 254 -5.69 -1.24 -7.04
N GLU A 255 -5.96 -1.43 -8.33
CA GLU A 255 -6.74 -2.59 -8.79
C GLU A 255 -5.99 -3.90 -8.55
N PHE A 256 -4.66 -3.91 -8.71
CA PHE A 256 -3.82 -5.05 -8.32
C PHE A 256 -3.97 -5.37 -6.82
N SER A 257 -3.86 -4.37 -5.94
CA SER A 257 -3.99 -4.55 -4.49
C SER A 257 -5.36 -5.10 -4.12
N LYS A 258 -6.44 -4.55 -4.71
CA LYS A 258 -7.82 -5.01 -4.49
C LYS A 258 -8.06 -6.43 -5.02
N ARG A 259 -7.49 -6.77 -6.18
CA ARG A 259 -7.55 -8.14 -6.72
C ARG A 259 -6.85 -9.11 -5.79
N ARG A 260 -5.67 -8.74 -5.27
CA ARG A 260 -4.92 -9.60 -4.38
C ARG A 260 -5.64 -9.84 -3.05
N VAL A 261 -6.25 -8.81 -2.46
CA VAL A 261 -7.11 -8.97 -1.28
C VAL A 261 -8.21 -10.01 -1.56
N ARG A 262 -8.94 -9.87 -2.68
CA ARG A 262 -10.01 -10.82 -3.05
C ARG A 262 -9.51 -12.26 -3.26
N GLU A 263 -8.35 -12.41 -3.90
CA GLU A 263 -7.78 -13.73 -4.16
C GLU A 263 -7.42 -14.45 -2.87
N ILE A 264 -6.76 -13.75 -1.93
CA ILE A 264 -6.37 -14.34 -0.64
C ILE A 264 -7.62 -14.67 0.20
N ASP A 265 -8.59 -13.75 0.24
CA ASP A 265 -9.87 -13.93 0.96
C ASP A 265 -10.63 -15.18 0.47
N MET A 266 -10.69 -15.37 -0.86
CA MET A 266 -11.27 -16.58 -1.43
C MET A 266 -10.46 -17.84 -1.13
N GLU A 267 -9.12 -17.77 -1.16
CA GLU A 267 -8.24 -18.89 -0.81
C GLU A 267 -8.45 -19.32 0.66
N GLY A 268 -8.47 -18.36 1.60
CA GLY A 268 -8.71 -18.57 3.02
C GLY A 268 -10.10 -19.16 3.30
N SER A 269 -11.15 -18.56 2.72
CA SER A 269 -12.52 -19.04 2.83
C SER A 269 -12.70 -20.48 2.35
N ASN A 270 -12.07 -20.86 1.23
CA ASN A 270 -12.14 -22.22 0.70
C ASN A 270 -11.44 -23.24 1.60
N ILE A 271 -10.30 -22.88 2.21
CA ILE A 271 -9.60 -23.73 3.16
C ILE A 271 -10.47 -23.99 4.40
N MET A 272 -11.07 -22.93 4.96
CA MET A 272 -11.97 -23.04 6.12
C MET A 272 -13.17 -23.97 5.84
N ILE A 273 -13.85 -23.81 4.70
CA ILE A 273 -14.99 -24.66 4.32
C ILE A 273 -14.58 -26.13 4.17
N ASN A 274 -13.43 -26.40 3.53
CA ASN A 274 -12.94 -27.76 3.35
C ASN A 274 -12.56 -28.41 4.69
N GLN A 275 -11.95 -27.66 5.61
CA GLN A 275 -11.67 -28.13 6.96
C GLN A 275 -12.96 -28.46 7.73
N ILE A 276 -13.98 -27.60 7.69
CA ILE A 276 -15.29 -27.86 8.32
C ILE A 276 -15.91 -29.14 7.75
N ARG A 277 -15.96 -29.29 6.42
CA ARG A 277 -16.48 -30.49 5.75
C ARG A 277 -15.70 -31.75 6.14
N SER A 278 -14.36 -31.68 6.17
CA SER A 278 -13.54 -32.82 6.56
C SER A 278 -13.78 -33.22 8.03
N ASN A 279 -13.97 -32.25 8.92
CA ASN A 279 -14.28 -32.48 10.33
C ASN A 279 -15.69 -33.08 10.50
N GLU A 280 -16.69 -32.60 9.75
CA GLU A 280 -18.03 -33.20 9.71
C GLU A 280 -18.03 -34.63 9.16
N VAL A 281 -17.29 -34.89 8.09
CA VAL A 281 -17.13 -36.24 7.53
C VAL A 281 -16.39 -37.16 8.51
N SER A 282 -15.36 -36.67 9.21
CA SER A 282 -14.65 -37.44 10.24
C SER A 282 -15.54 -37.78 11.43
N LYS A 283 -16.42 -36.86 11.85
CA LYS A 283 -17.42 -37.12 12.90
C LYS A 283 -18.51 -38.10 12.45
N LYS A 284 -18.75 -38.22 11.14
CA LYS A 284 -19.75 -39.14 10.57
C LYS A 284 -19.19 -40.54 10.26
N TRP A 285 -17.86 -40.68 10.17
CA TRP A 285 -17.18 -41.96 9.94
C TRP A 285 -16.31 -42.35 11.13
N GLY A 286 -16.95 -42.95 12.15
CA GLY A 286 -16.22 -43.69 13.18
C GLY A 286 -16.54 -43.40 14.64
N ASP A 287 -17.70 -42.82 14.98
CA ASP A 287 -18.13 -42.75 16.39
C ASP A 287 -19.13 -43.86 16.73
N PRO A 288 -18.71 -44.97 17.38
CA PRO A 288 -19.64 -45.97 17.88
C PRO A 288 -20.16 -45.61 19.28
N SER A 289 -21.51 -45.65 19.39
CA SER A 289 -22.33 -45.75 20.61
C SER A 289 -22.68 -44.42 21.30
N LYS A 290 -23.93 -44.16 21.66
CA LYS A 290 -24.93 -45.03 22.30
C LYS A 290 -26.29 -44.75 21.69
N TRP A 291 -27.18 -45.74 21.66
CA TRP A 291 -28.55 -45.66 21.12
C TRP A 291 -28.67 -45.83 19.61
N ASP A 292 -28.49 -47.05 19.12
CA ASP A 292 -29.55 -47.59 18.25
C ASP A 292 -29.45 -49.12 18.13
N LYS A 293 -30.30 -49.78 18.92
CA LYS A 293 -30.81 -51.13 18.66
C LYS A 293 -32.29 -50.97 18.37
N SER A 294 -32.66 -50.88 17.10
CA SER A 294 -33.94 -51.39 16.60
C SER A 294 -33.94 -51.34 15.08
N GLY A 295 -34.11 -52.50 14.46
CA GLY A 295 -33.95 -52.68 13.03
C GLY A 295 -35.01 -52.00 12.18
N VAL A 296 -34.61 -51.66 10.95
CA VAL A 296 -35.47 -51.52 9.78
C VAL A 296 -34.63 -51.96 8.57
N SER A 297 -35.23 -52.81 7.73
CA SER A 297 -34.71 -53.32 6.45
C SER A 297 -34.98 -52.33 5.30
N THR A 298 -34.37 -52.60 4.15
CA THR A 298 -34.60 -52.05 2.79
C THR A 298 -33.82 -50.75 2.49
N ASP A 299 -33.14 -50.53 1.36
CA ASP A 299 -33.07 -51.17 0.05
C ASP A 299 -31.66 -51.01 -0.56
N VAL A 300 -31.26 -51.95 -1.42
CA VAL A 300 -30.09 -51.86 -2.29
C VAL A 300 -30.46 -51.00 -3.51
N VAL A 301 -29.78 -49.87 -3.72
CA VAL A 301 -29.83 -49.08 -4.95
C VAL A 301 -28.38 -48.73 -5.39
N PRO A 302 -28.03 -48.76 -6.69
CA PRO A 302 -26.67 -49.02 -7.15
C PRO A 302 -25.69 -47.86 -7.03
N LYS A 303 -24.41 -48.25 -7.00
CA LYS A 303 -23.22 -47.42 -6.90
C LYS A 303 -22.84 -46.89 -8.29
N ASP A 304 -23.28 -45.69 -8.64
CA ASP A 304 -22.77 -44.97 -9.82
C ASP A 304 -21.66 -44.00 -9.43
N GLY A 305 -20.56 -44.10 -10.18
CA GLY A 305 -19.26 -43.57 -9.82
C GLY A 305 -19.12 -42.06 -9.95
N TYR A 306 -18.28 -41.51 -9.07
CA TYR A 306 -17.35 -40.45 -9.41
C TYR A 306 -16.00 -40.80 -8.78
N THR A 307 -15.05 -41.05 -9.67
CA THR A 307 -13.62 -41.25 -9.41
C THR A 307 -13.06 -40.08 -8.60
N SER A 308 -12.52 -40.36 -7.41
CA SER A 308 -11.68 -39.42 -6.68
C SER A 308 -10.38 -39.18 -7.48
N ALA A 309 -10.14 -37.95 -7.90
CA ALA A 309 -8.84 -37.56 -8.43
C ALA A 309 -7.80 -37.61 -7.30
N THR A 310 -6.71 -38.34 -7.54
CA THR A 310 -5.51 -38.39 -6.71
C THR A 310 -4.86 -37.01 -6.64
N LEU A 311 -5.03 -36.30 -5.51
CA LEU A 311 -4.29 -35.08 -5.19
C LEU A 311 -3.02 -35.43 -4.41
N TYR A 312 -2.09 -36.10 -5.08
CA TYR A 312 -0.68 -36.04 -4.73
C TYR A 312 0.08 -35.79 -6.03
N SER A 313 0.24 -34.52 -6.41
CA SER A 313 1.36 -34.10 -7.24
C SER A 313 2.40 -33.49 -6.32
N THR A 314 3.48 -34.23 -6.08
CA THR A 314 4.74 -33.68 -5.60
C THR A 314 5.32 -32.79 -6.69
N ASP A 315 4.97 -31.50 -6.69
CA ASP A 315 5.72 -30.49 -7.42
C ASP A 315 6.34 -29.56 -6.37
N ASP A 316 7.58 -29.86 -6.00
CA ASP A 316 8.44 -29.06 -5.12
C ASP A 316 8.86 -27.77 -5.84
N ARG A 317 7.89 -26.91 -6.15
CA ARG A 317 8.15 -25.53 -6.57
C ARG A 317 7.83 -24.62 -5.41
N THR A 318 8.86 -23.97 -4.89
CA THR A 318 8.72 -22.97 -3.83
C THR A 318 7.67 -21.92 -4.24
N LYS A 319 6.76 -21.55 -3.32
CA LYS A 319 5.71 -20.54 -3.54
C LYS A 319 6.24 -19.19 -4.07
N ALA A 320 7.54 -18.92 -3.89
CA ALA A 320 8.25 -17.79 -4.46
C ALA A 320 8.44 -17.86 -5.99
N GLN A 321 8.57 -19.05 -6.60
CA GLN A 321 8.62 -19.20 -8.06
C GLN A 321 7.24 -18.94 -8.69
N ASN A 322 6.14 -19.33 -8.03
CA ASN A 322 4.79 -19.02 -8.49
C ASN A 322 4.46 -17.52 -8.40
N TRP A 323 5.09 -16.79 -7.49
CA TRP A 323 4.99 -15.32 -7.40
C TRP A 323 5.52 -14.62 -8.65
N PHE A 324 6.64 -15.10 -9.20
CA PHE A 324 7.23 -14.60 -10.44
C PHE A 324 6.50 -15.12 -11.68
N ALA A 325 6.03 -16.37 -11.69
CA ALA A 325 5.41 -16.97 -12.87
C ALA A 325 4.07 -16.33 -13.29
N ASN A 326 3.31 -15.76 -12.35
CA ASN A 326 2.01 -15.12 -12.60
C ASN A 326 2.08 -13.60 -12.81
N ILE A 327 3.28 -13.02 -12.82
CA ILE A 327 3.47 -11.66 -13.32
C ILE A 327 3.17 -11.70 -14.83
N ASP A 328 2.31 -10.79 -15.32
CA ASP A 328 2.19 -10.57 -16.76
C ASP A 328 3.53 -10.00 -17.26
N TRP A 329 4.44 -10.91 -17.61
CA TRP A 329 5.79 -10.55 -18.00
C TRP A 329 5.81 -9.63 -19.22
N LYS A 330 4.75 -9.56 -20.03
CA LYS A 330 4.70 -8.62 -21.15
C LYS A 330 4.60 -7.17 -20.68
N SER A 331 3.84 -6.90 -19.61
CA SER A 331 3.76 -5.57 -19.01
C SER A 331 4.92 -5.28 -18.05
N ALA A 332 5.42 -6.27 -17.31
CA ALA A 332 6.58 -6.09 -16.42
C ALA A 332 7.92 -5.99 -17.15
N VAL A 333 8.12 -6.78 -18.21
CA VAL A 333 9.29 -6.64 -19.12
C VAL A 333 9.13 -5.39 -19.96
N GLY A 334 7.93 -5.03 -20.39
CA GLY A 334 7.67 -3.73 -21.03
C GLY A 334 8.06 -2.55 -20.13
N THR A 335 7.69 -2.63 -18.85
CA THR A 335 8.05 -1.63 -17.84
C THR A 335 9.56 -1.65 -17.56
N GLY A 336 10.18 -2.83 -17.43
CA GLY A 336 11.62 -2.97 -17.20
C GLY A 336 12.48 -2.51 -18.39
N ILE A 337 12.09 -2.85 -19.63
CA ILE A 337 12.76 -2.41 -20.87
C ILE A 337 12.56 -0.92 -21.08
N PHE A 338 11.37 -0.38 -20.76
CA PHE A 338 11.13 1.06 -20.83
C PHE A 338 11.89 1.83 -19.75
N LEU A 339 12.00 1.31 -18.52
CA LEU A 339 12.86 1.88 -17.48
C LEU A 339 14.33 1.81 -17.87
N LEU A 340 14.79 0.73 -18.51
CA LEU A 340 16.15 0.62 -19.07
C LEU A 340 16.36 1.56 -20.27
N PHE A 341 15.34 1.83 -21.07
CA PHE A 341 15.37 2.79 -22.17
C PHE A 341 15.50 4.22 -21.63
N ILE A 342 14.69 4.60 -20.62
CA ILE A 342 14.80 5.89 -19.92
C ILE A 342 16.18 6.04 -19.25
N LEU A 343 16.69 4.99 -18.60
CA LEU A 343 18.02 5.01 -18.00
C LEU A 343 19.14 5.06 -19.04
N GLY A 344 18.93 4.49 -20.24
CA GLY A 344 19.88 4.53 -21.35
C GLY A 344 20.06 5.91 -21.96
N ASP A 345 18.98 6.70 -22.01
CA ASP A 345 19.00 8.09 -22.48
C ASP A 345 19.63 9.08 -21.47
N MET A 346 19.89 8.65 -20.23
CA MET A 346 20.58 9.46 -19.23
C MET A 346 22.12 9.39 -19.29
N PHE A 347 22.70 8.50 -20.12
CA PHE A 347 24.14 8.26 -20.20
C PHE A 347 24.73 8.47 -21.60
N ILE A 348 24.04 9.20 -22.49
CA ILE A 348 24.54 9.65 -23.80
C ILE A 348 24.56 11.17 -23.84
#